data_AF-A0A430F801-F1
#
_entry.id   AF-A0A430F801-F1
#
_cell.length_a   1.000
_cell.length_b   1.000
_cell.length_c   1.000
_cell.angle_alpha   90.00
_cell.angle_beta   90.00
_cell.angle_gamma   90.00
#
_symmetry.space_group_name_H-M   'P 1'
#
loop_
_entity.id
_entity.type
_entity.pdbx_description
1 polymer ?
#
loop_
_entity_poly.entity_id
_entity_poly.type
_entity_poly.pdbx_seq_one_letter_code
_entity_poly.pdbx_strand_id
1 'polypeptide(L)'
;MKKKEIIAALGALAAIAGMGFGASANAAEITVPDNGKITIAGATSVQHNLVGYRLASYASADVDGTTLNSFTVTTDAANKDKVVAALTADQNTALQASVYKDNPMAWVVENMSAAQLRQFAMNLQQNAGLTGGVSFKIGENAVPTGYYLVTDQTEAAALDGKPETVSNPMLLSTTVGDATVDAAGNTLGSVNLKNSSTEIHKQVVKAGAAGYVSNEQPDYAVGDEVTYELTSKTPNFDGYNIDPTLQDAKKTRVFKIVDTMSKGLTYNSIESVKVNGITLKDTDYTVVSAAAADKDGAYQGGTVVSIDLAKYVNKAPGSTGEKLAEIPAGMPVSVIVKATLNKDALISTPDAIQANPNKVDLEFSHNPSDTSQKTTTPGGEVNVYTFKLQMLKTDKSGQTPLKGAEFTIKTTAADNNQNVNKYLAAKDKDGKWTYTDSEDNALRFTSDDKGVIAGIDGIDAGTYEIHETKAPEGFLRADLQAIKFTVTVAPTYKADESTKPAASTTWGDQTATTEVVEEGTGDTGNMVAKDGKILYQFDVANAKNLTQLPLTGATGMRALTIVAIVAIGVGLLLMVRARRLHAVQ
;
A
#
# COMPACT_ATOMS: atom_id res chain seq x y z
N MET A 1 -26.01 -7.15 12.36
CA MET A 1 -27.25 -7.05 11.56
C MET A 1 -26.93 -6.41 10.21
N LYS A 2 -26.71 -7.21 9.17
CA LYS A 2 -26.87 -6.81 7.76
C LYS A 2 -27.56 -7.99 7.08
N LYS A 3 -28.85 -7.83 6.81
CA LYS A 3 -29.70 -8.86 6.20
C LYS A 3 -29.32 -8.96 4.72
N LYS A 4 -28.83 -10.14 4.33
CA LYS A 4 -29.13 -10.88 3.10
C LYS A 4 -30.03 -10.14 2.08
N GLU A 5 -29.43 -9.38 1.17
CA GLU A 5 -30.06 -9.02 -0.11
C GLU A 5 -29.83 -10.17 -1.09
N ILE A 6 -30.61 -11.23 -0.91
CA ILE A 6 -30.60 -12.40 -1.80
C ILE A 6 -31.63 -12.10 -2.89
N ILE A 7 -31.15 -11.84 -4.11
CA ILE A 7 -31.90 -11.93 -5.38
C ILE A 7 -33.27 -11.22 -5.32
N ALA A 8 -33.26 -9.89 -5.28
CA ALA A 8 -34.46 -9.11 -5.54
C ALA A 8 -34.55 -8.89 -7.06
N ALA A 9 -35.52 -9.55 -7.71
CA ALA A 9 -36.15 -9.24 -9.01
C ALA A 9 -36.84 -10.47 -9.64
N LEU A 10 -36.88 -11.63 -8.97
CA LEU A 10 -37.84 -12.67 -9.31
C LEU A 10 -39.05 -12.41 -8.40
N GLY A 11 -40.09 -11.78 -8.94
CA GLY A 11 -41.32 -11.54 -8.19
C GLY A 11 -41.80 -12.87 -7.62
N ALA A 12 -41.95 -12.95 -6.30
CA ALA A 12 -42.36 -14.17 -5.62
C ALA A 12 -43.87 -14.32 -5.78
N LEU A 13 -44.30 -14.69 -6.97
CA LEU A 13 -45.69 -14.97 -7.28
C LEU A 13 -45.81 -16.36 -7.89
N ALA A 14 -46.80 -17.10 -7.40
CA ALA A 14 -47.15 -18.40 -7.95
C ALA A 14 -47.58 -18.21 -9.41
N ALA A 15 -46.85 -18.83 -10.34
CA ALA A 15 -47.34 -19.01 -11.69
C ALA A 15 -48.59 -19.89 -11.61
N ILE A 16 -49.76 -19.36 -11.95
CA ILE A 16 -50.99 -20.15 -11.92
C ILE A 16 -50.94 -21.09 -13.12
N ALA A 17 -50.76 -22.40 -12.88
CA ALA A 17 -50.81 -23.43 -13.91
C ALA A 17 -52.10 -23.26 -14.74
N GLY A 18 -51.96 -23.06 -16.04
CA GLY A 18 -53.08 -22.85 -16.96
C GLY A 18 -53.97 -24.08 -17.07
N MET A 19 -54.90 -24.25 -16.14
CA MET A 19 -56.07 -25.11 -16.26
C MET A 19 -57.24 -24.47 -15.50
N GLY A 20 -58.10 -23.75 -16.24
CA GLY A 20 -59.43 -23.33 -15.81
C GLY A 20 -59.50 -22.06 -14.95
N PHE A 21 -59.76 -20.92 -15.58
CA PHE A 21 -60.10 -19.67 -14.90
C PHE A 21 -61.33 -19.84 -14.00
N GLY A 22 -61.15 -19.75 -12.69
CA GLY A 22 -62.19 -19.30 -11.77
C GLY A 22 -62.05 -17.79 -11.61
N ALA A 23 -62.94 -17.03 -12.26
CA ALA A 23 -62.93 -15.58 -12.26
C ALA A 23 -63.01 -14.99 -10.82
N SER A 24 -61.96 -14.31 -10.37
CA SER A 24 -62.10 -13.27 -9.35
C SER A 24 -62.48 -11.97 -10.05
N ALA A 25 -63.71 -11.52 -9.85
CA ALA A 25 -64.24 -10.30 -10.42
C ALA A 25 -63.48 -9.08 -9.88
N ASN A 26 -62.85 -8.34 -10.81
CA ASN A 26 -62.39 -6.92 -10.76
C ASN A 26 -60.93 -6.66 -11.15
N ALA A 27 -60.18 -7.66 -11.60
CA ALA A 27 -58.88 -7.44 -12.23
C ALA A 27 -59.00 -7.53 -13.77
N ALA A 28 -58.46 -6.55 -14.49
CA ALA A 28 -58.39 -6.59 -15.95
C ALA A 28 -57.16 -7.40 -16.37
N GLU A 29 -57.36 -8.60 -16.91
CA GLU A 29 -56.30 -9.32 -17.61
C GLU A 29 -55.87 -8.46 -18.81
N ILE A 30 -54.66 -7.90 -18.76
CA ILE A 30 -54.14 -7.05 -19.83
C ILE A 30 -53.47 -7.91 -20.91
N THR A 31 -53.57 -7.48 -22.17
CA THR A 31 -52.64 -7.96 -23.19
C THR A 31 -51.23 -7.60 -22.74
N VAL A 32 -50.39 -8.61 -22.49
CA VAL A 32 -48.99 -8.41 -22.09
C VAL A 32 -48.31 -7.53 -23.14
N PRO A 33 -47.76 -6.36 -22.77
CA PRO A 33 -47.05 -5.52 -23.72
C PRO A 33 -45.84 -6.24 -24.32
N ASP A 34 -45.52 -5.94 -25.58
CA ASP A 34 -44.39 -6.56 -26.27
C ASP A 34 -43.05 -6.28 -25.57
N ASN A 35 -42.90 -5.08 -24.99
CA ASN A 35 -41.68 -4.63 -24.33
C ASN A 35 -41.91 -4.23 -22.87
N GLY A 36 -40.94 -4.56 -22.04
CA GLY A 36 -40.82 -4.13 -20.66
C GLY A 36 -39.45 -3.49 -20.42
N LYS A 37 -39.19 -3.14 -19.16
CA LYS A 37 -37.95 -2.48 -18.75
C LYS A 37 -37.14 -3.33 -17.77
N ILE A 38 -35.83 -3.27 -17.92
CA ILE A 38 -34.85 -3.71 -16.92
C ILE A 38 -33.85 -2.58 -16.70
N THR A 39 -33.74 -2.11 -15.47
CA THR A 39 -32.78 -1.11 -15.03
C THR A 39 -31.66 -1.79 -14.27
N ILE A 40 -30.43 -1.63 -14.75
CA ILE A 40 -29.23 -2.11 -14.05
C ILE A 40 -28.55 -0.88 -13.46
N ALA A 41 -28.62 -0.71 -12.15
CA ALA A 41 -27.89 0.33 -11.43
C ALA A 41 -26.53 -0.21 -10.95
N GLY A 42 -25.57 0.66 -10.66
CA GLY A 42 -24.29 0.23 -10.10
C GLY A 42 -23.20 1.28 -10.29
N ALA A 43 -22.37 1.45 -9.27
CA ALA A 43 -21.14 2.24 -9.39
C ALA A 43 -20.05 1.35 -9.98
N THR A 44 -19.39 1.84 -11.01
CA THR A 44 -18.26 1.17 -11.67
C THR A 44 -17.35 2.19 -12.32
N SER A 45 -16.05 1.89 -12.34
CA SER A 45 -15.01 2.59 -13.07
C SER A 45 -14.70 1.94 -14.42
N VAL A 46 -15.37 0.83 -14.75
CA VAL A 46 -15.17 0.02 -15.95
C VAL A 46 -16.46 -0.06 -16.76
N GLN A 47 -16.35 -0.02 -18.08
CA GLN A 47 -17.50 -0.29 -18.93
C GLN A 47 -17.75 -1.80 -18.98
N HIS A 48 -18.77 -2.26 -18.25
CA HIS A 48 -19.14 -3.67 -18.26
C HIS A 48 -19.86 -4.09 -19.56
N ASN A 49 -19.46 -5.22 -20.12
CA ASN A 49 -20.12 -5.86 -21.26
C ASN A 49 -21.23 -6.81 -20.78
N LEU A 50 -22.43 -6.26 -20.59
CA LEU A 50 -23.58 -7.02 -20.10
C LEU A 50 -24.37 -7.61 -21.26
N VAL A 51 -24.65 -8.92 -21.21
CA VAL A 51 -25.45 -9.63 -22.21
C VAL A 51 -26.62 -10.32 -21.53
N GLY A 52 -27.84 -10.00 -21.96
CA GLY A 52 -29.08 -10.60 -21.48
C GLY A 52 -29.62 -11.66 -22.45
N TYR A 53 -29.97 -12.82 -21.90
CA TYR A 53 -30.59 -13.93 -22.63
C TYR A 53 -32.00 -14.17 -22.08
N ARG A 54 -33.02 -14.04 -22.95
CA ARG A 54 -34.40 -14.33 -22.53
C ARG A 54 -34.58 -15.83 -22.34
N LEU A 55 -35.11 -16.20 -21.18
CA LEU A 55 -35.37 -17.58 -20.78
C LEU A 55 -36.85 -17.93 -20.89
N ALA A 56 -37.73 -16.95 -20.70
CA ALA A 56 -39.17 -17.11 -20.83
C ALA A 56 -39.84 -15.77 -21.15
N SER A 57 -40.95 -15.81 -21.88
CA SER A 57 -41.88 -14.69 -22.03
C SER A 57 -43.01 -14.78 -21.00
N TYR A 58 -43.65 -13.66 -20.70
CA TYR A 58 -44.96 -13.70 -20.03
C TYR A 58 -46.01 -14.20 -21.03
N ALA A 59 -46.87 -15.12 -20.59
CA ALA A 59 -48.00 -15.62 -21.38
C ALA A 59 -49.33 -14.94 -20.98
N SER A 60 -49.46 -14.57 -19.71
CA SER A 60 -50.52 -13.70 -19.19
C SER A 60 -50.01 -12.89 -18.00
N ALA A 61 -50.64 -11.75 -17.72
CA ALA A 61 -50.35 -10.92 -16.57
C ALA A 61 -51.61 -10.19 -16.07
N ASP A 62 -51.78 -10.18 -14.76
CA ASP A 62 -52.78 -9.41 -14.03
C ASP A 62 -52.08 -8.22 -13.36
N VAL A 63 -52.40 -7.02 -13.81
CA VAL A 63 -51.79 -5.76 -13.35
C VAL A 63 -52.88 -4.85 -12.80
N ASP A 64 -52.67 -4.37 -11.56
CA ASP A 64 -53.47 -3.32 -10.93
C ASP A 64 -52.58 -2.12 -10.61
N GLY A 65 -52.73 -1.07 -11.40
CA GLY A 65 -51.88 0.13 -11.33
C GLY A 65 -50.40 -0.22 -11.49
N THR A 66 -49.63 0.00 -10.42
CA THR A 66 -48.19 -0.29 -10.39
C THR A 66 -47.83 -1.69 -9.91
N THR A 67 -48.82 -2.55 -9.66
CA THR A 67 -48.64 -3.86 -9.02
C THR A 67 -48.95 -5.00 -9.97
N LEU A 68 -48.06 -5.99 -10.05
CA LEU A 68 -48.29 -7.27 -10.74
C LEU A 68 -48.87 -8.30 -9.74
N ASN A 69 -50.14 -8.64 -9.91
CA ASN A 69 -50.92 -9.48 -8.99
C ASN A 69 -50.89 -10.97 -9.32
N SER A 70 -50.71 -11.33 -10.59
CA SER A 70 -50.47 -12.70 -11.03
C SER A 70 -49.91 -12.71 -12.45
N PHE A 71 -49.25 -13.80 -12.83
CA PHE A 71 -48.77 -13.97 -14.20
C PHE A 71 -48.55 -15.45 -14.51
N THR A 72 -48.42 -15.74 -15.81
CA THR A 72 -47.90 -17.03 -16.29
C THR A 72 -46.74 -16.79 -17.24
N VAL A 73 -45.83 -17.75 -17.34
CA VAL A 73 -44.66 -17.67 -18.23
C VAL A 73 -44.61 -18.85 -19.19
N THR A 74 -44.04 -18.65 -20.36
CA THR A 74 -43.70 -19.71 -21.31
C THR A 74 -42.20 -19.70 -21.55
N THR A 75 -41.56 -20.85 -21.32
CA THR A 75 -40.12 -21.03 -21.58
C THR A 75 -39.81 -20.79 -23.05
N ASP A 76 -38.79 -19.99 -23.33
CA ASP A 76 -38.30 -19.75 -24.69
C ASP A 76 -37.68 -21.04 -25.24
N ALA A 77 -38.25 -21.55 -26.35
CA ALA A 77 -37.84 -22.82 -26.94
C ALA A 77 -36.34 -22.90 -27.25
N ALA A 78 -35.74 -21.77 -27.65
CA ALA A 78 -34.32 -21.67 -28.00
C ALA A 78 -33.37 -21.96 -26.83
N ASN A 79 -33.82 -21.75 -25.58
CA ASN A 79 -33.00 -21.94 -24.38
C ASN A 79 -33.57 -23.03 -23.43
N LYS A 80 -34.66 -23.72 -23.81
CA LYS A 80 -35.34 -24.74 -22.97
C LYS A 80 -34.40 -25.83 -22.47
N ASP A 81 -33.59 -26.42 -23.36
CA ASP A 81 -32.67 -27.50 -22.98
C ASP A 81 -31.56 -27.01 -22.05
N LYS A 82 -31.15 -25.74 -22.18
CA LYS A 82 -30.14 -25.11 -21.32
C LYS A 82 -30.68 -24.83 -19.93
N VAL A 83 -31.94 -24.42 -19.83
CA VAL A 83 -32.68 -24.29 -18.56
C VAL A 83 -32.75 -25.64 -17.86
N VAL A 84 -33.17 -26.71 -18.55
CA VAL A 84 -33.23 -28.05 -17.96
C VAL A 84 -31.84 -28.53 -17.51
N ALA A 85 -30.80 -28.31 -18.32
CA ALA A 85 -29.42 -28.68 -17.98
C ALA A 85 -28.83 -27.90 -16.80
N ALA A 86 -29.39 -26.75 -16.44
CA ALA A 86 -28.94 -25.96 -15.28
C ALA A 86 -29.56 -26.42 -13.96
N LEU A 87 -30.58 -27.28 -14.00
CA LEU A 87 -31.19 -27.90 -12.82
C LEU A 87 -30.28 -28.98 -12.23
N THR A 88 -30.35 -29.15 -10.91
CA THR A 88 -29.79 -30.37 -10.27
C THR A 88 -30.58 -31.61 -10.69
N ALA A 89 -30.01 -32.80 -10.48
CA ALA A 89 -30.70 -34.06 -10.80
C ALA A 89 -32.07 -34.18 -10.10
N ASP A 90 -32.14 -33.79 -8.82
CA ASP A 90 -33.39 -33.81 -8.04
C ASP A 90 -34.40 -32.78 -8.55
N GLN A 91 -33.93 -31.57 -8.89
CA GLN A 91 -34.77 -30.52 -9.46
C GLN A 91 -35.34 -30.94 -10.82
N ASN A 92 -34.53 -31.55 -11.68
CA ASN A 92 -35.00 -32.07 -12.96
C ASN A 92 -36.01 -33.21 -12.75
N THR A 93 -35.76 -34.12 -11.80
CA THR A 93 -36.71 -35.20 -11.48
C THR A 93 -38.07 -34.63 -11.03
N ALA A 94 -38.06 -33.62 -10.16
CA ALA A 94 -39.26 -32.93 -9.71
C ALA A 94 -39.97 -32.19 -10.87
N LEU A 95 -39.22 -31.54 -11.76
CA LEU A 95 -39.75 -30.94 -12.98
C LEU A 95 -40.47 -31.98 -13.86
N GLN A 96 -39.84 -33.12 -14.14
CA GLN A 96 -40.39 -34.16 -15.01
C GLN A 96 -41.70 -34.78 -14.45
N ALA A 97 -41.84 -34.82 -13.12
CA ALA A 97 -43.04 -35.29 -12.45
C ALA A 97 -44.16 -34.24 -12.33
N SER A 98 -43.89 -32.98 -12.71
CA SER A 98 -44.82 -31.86 -12.56
C SER A 98 -45.64 -31.59 -13.83
N VAL A 99 -46.66 -30.74 -13.70
CA VAL A 99 -47.41 -30.18 -14.84
C VAL A 99 -46.54 -29.30 -15.75
N TYR A 100 -45.36 -28.90 -15.29
CA TYR A 100 -44.43 -28.00 -15.99
C TYR A 100 -43.33 -28.71 -16.76
N LYS A 101 -43.37 -30.04 -16.92
CA LYS A 101 -42.32 -30.80 -17.64
C LYS A 101 -41.93 -30.21 -19.00
N ASP A 102 -42.88 -29.56 -19.68
CA ASP A 102 -42.67 -28.92 -20.98
C ASP A 102 -42.38 -27.41 -20.92
N ASN A 103 -42.45 -26.82 -19.72
CA ASN A 103 -42.28 -25.40 -19.44
C ASN A 103 -41.38 -25.20 -18.18
N PRO A 104 -40.08 -25.51 -18.28
CA PRO A 104 -39.20 -25.56 -17.12
C PRO A 104 -39.00 -24.21 -16.41
N MET A 105 -39.09 -23.07 -17.10
CA MET A 105 -39.02 -21.77 -16.43
C MET A 105 -40.24 -21.48 -15.56
N ALA A 106 -41.43 -21.98 -15.92
CA ALA A 106 -42.59 -21.87 -15.02
C ALA A 106 -42.35 -22.66 -13.73
N TRP A 107 -41.76 -23.86 -13.83
CA TRP A 107 -41.35 -24.63 -12.66
C TRP A 107 -40.31 -23.89 -11.80
N VAL A 108 -39.27 -23.31 -12.43
CA VAL A 108 -38.21 -22.56 -11.75
C VAL A 108 -38.79 -21.39 -10.95
N VAL A 109 -39.65 -20.59 -11.58
CA VAL A 109 -40.25 -19.40 -10.95
C VAL A 109 -41.11 -19.77 -9.75
N GLU A 110 -41.86 -20.88 -9.82
CA GLU A 110 -42.77 -21.28 -8.74
C GLU A 110 -42.09 -22.06 -7.60
N ASN A 111 -41.05 -22.84 -7.89
CA ASN A 111 -40.56 -23.86 -6.94
C ASN A 111 -39.20 -23.54 -6.30
N MET A 112 -38.45 -22.57 -6.82
CA MET A 112 -37.11 -22.30 -6.32
C MET A 112 -37.07 -21.19 -5.27
N SER A 113 -36.39 -21.47 -4.16
CA SER A 113 -35.95 -20.45 -3.23
C SER A 113 -34.89 -19.54 -3.85
N ALA A 114 -34.69 -18.37 -3.26
CA ALA A 114 -33.67 -17.43 -3.71
C ALA A 114 -32.25 -18.06 -3.70
N ALA A 115 -31.91 -18.91 -2.72
CA ALA A 115 -30.61 -19.61 -2.73
C ALA A 115 -30.47 -20.58 -3.93
N GLN A 116 -31.55 -21.30 -4.27
CA GLN A 116 -31.56 -22.21 -5.41
C GLN A 116 -31.50 -21.45 -6.76
N LEU A 117 -32.16 -20.30 -6.85
CA LEU A 117 -32.11 -19.42 -8.01
C LEU A 117 -30.70 -18.89 -8.29
N ARG A 118 -29.91 -18.61 -7.24
CA ARG A 118 -28.50 -18.26 -7.39
C ARG A 118 -27.72 -19.38 -8.06
N GLN A 119 -27.87 -20.60 -7.55
CA GLN A 119 -27.16 -21.76 -8.07
C GLN A 119 -27.59 -22.05 -9.51
N PHE A 120 -28.88 -21.94 -9.78
CA PHE A 120 -29.44 -22.09 -11.13
C PHE A 120 -28.84 -21.07 -12.11
N ALA A 121 -28.74 -19.79 -11.73
CA ALA A 121 -28.12 -18.74 -12.55
C ALA A 121 -26.64 -19.04 -12.86
N MET A 122 -25.88 -19.49 -11.86
CA MET A 122 -24.48 -19.87 -12.01
C MET A 122 -24.33 -21.07 -12.96
N ASN A 123 -25.13 -22.12 -12.77
CA ASN A 123 -25.12 -23.28 -13.65
C ASN A 123 -25.49 -22.90 -15.09
N LEU A 124 -26.46 -22.02 -15.26
CA LEU A 124 -26.91 -21.56 -16.57
C LEU A 124 -25.85 -20.75 -17.31
N GLN A 125 -25.09 -19.90 -16.61
CA GLN A 125 -23.96 -19.19 -17.18
C GLN A 125 -22.81 -20.14 -17.56
N GLN A 126 -22.53 -21.15 -16.73
CA GLN A 126 -21.48 -22.14 -16.99
C GLN A 126 -21.85 -23.10 -18.14
N ASN A 127 -23.14 -23.33 -18.36
CA ASN A 127 -23.65 -24.11 -19.48
C ASN A 127 -23.48 -23.32 -20.79
N ALA A 128 -22.35 -23.53 -21.47
CA ALA A 128 -22.05 -22.88 -22.75
C ALA A 128 -23.22 -22.96 -23.75
N GLY A 129 -23.45 -21.85 -24.48
CA GLY A 129 -24.32 -21.81 -25.65
C GLY A 129 -25.78 -21.37 -25.41
N LEU A 130 -26.02 -20.40 -24.52
CA LEU A 130 -27.27 -19.62 -24.56
C LEU A 130 -27.36 -18.86 -25.88
N THR A 131 -28.57 -18.74 -26.43
CA THR A 131 -28.83 -18.11 -27.73
C THR A 131 -29.73 -16.88 -27.58
N GLY A 132 -29.67 -15.97 -28.56
CA GLY A 132 -30.49 -14.75 -28.57
C GLY A 132 -30.03 -13.69 -27.57
N GLY A 133 -28.73 -13.64 -27.26
CA GLY A 133 -28.17 -12.63 -26.37
C GLY A 133 -28.33 -11.22 -26.94
N VAL A 134 -28.77 -10.27 -26.11
CA VAL A 134 -28.86 -8.86 -26.44
C VAL A 134 -28.01 -8.04 -25.46
N SER A 135 -27.38 -6.97 -25.93
CA SER A 135 -26.54 -6.12 -25.08
C SER A 135 -27.39 -5.28 -24.12
N PHE A 136 -26.97 -5.25 -22.87
CA PHE A 136 -27.52 -4.39 -21.83
C PHE A 136 -26.51 -3.30 -21.47
N LYS A 137 -27.02 -2.15 -21.05
CA LYS A 137 -26.23 -1.08 -20.44
C LYS A 137 -26.56 -0.94 -18.96
N ILE A 138 -25.63 -0.36 -18.21
CA ILE A 138 -25.93 0.23 -16.91
C ILE A 138 -26.88 1.41 -17.16
N GLY A 139 -28.05 1.36 -16.53
CA GLY A 139 -29.21 2.21 -16.80
C GLY A 139 -30.41 1.41 -17.30
N GLU A 140 -31.39 2.11 -17.86
CA GLU A 140 -32.64 1.53 -18.35
C GLU A 140 -32.44 0.83 -19.70
N ASN A 141 -32.93 -0.41 -19.80
CA ASN A 141 -32.94 -1.24 -21.01
C ASN A 141 -34.40 -1.59 -21.35
N ALA A 142 -34.86 -1.19 -22.54
CA ALA A 142 -36.15 -1.63 -23.09
C ALA A 142 -35.94 -2.93 -23.86
N VAL A 143 -36.59 -4.01 -23.42
CA VAL A 143 -36.42 -5.35 -23.98
C VAL A 143 -37.76 -6.09 -24.02
N PRO A 144 -37.91 -7.14 -24.85
CA PRO A 144 -39.13 -7.93 -24.87
C PRO A 144 -39.52 -8.42 -23.47
N THR A 145 -40.80 -8.35 -23.11
CA THR A 145 -41.26 -8.73 -21.77
C THR A 145 -40.92 -10.19 -21.45
N GLY A 146 -40.45 -10.45 -20.22
CA GLY A 146 -40.11 -11.80 -19.79
C GLY A 146 -39.05 -11.88 -18.70
N TYR A 147 -38.43 -13.06 -18.60
CA TYR A 147 -37.35 -13.38 -17.66
C TYR A 147 -36.03 -13.55 -18.41
N TYR A 148 -34.98 -12.92 -17.89
CA TYR A 148 -33.66 -12.88 -18.48
C TYR A 148 -32.60 -13.40 -17.51
N LEU A 149 -31.62 -14.12 -18.05
CA LEU A 149 -30.30 -14.21 -17.45
C LEU A 149 -29.44 -13.09 -18.02
N VAL A 150 -28.96 -12.19 -17.18
CA VAL A 150 -27.93 -11.21 -17.55
C VAL A 150 -26.58 -11.68 -17.04
N THR A 151 -25.63 -11.83 -17.97
CA THR A 151 -24.23 -12.21 -17.70
C THR A 151 -23.31 -11.04 -17.99
N ASP A 152 -22.27 -10.91 -17.19
CA ASP A 152 -21.17 -9.99 -17.46
C ASP A 152 -20.05 -10.73 -18.21
N GLN A 153 -19.79 -10.28 -19.44
CA GLN A 153 -18.79 -10.82 -20.37
C GLN A 153 -17.66 -9.81 -20.60
N THR A 154 -17.36 -9.00 -19.59
CA THR A 154 -16.24 -8.06 -19.65
C THR A 154 -14.93 -8.84 -19.74
N GLU A 155 -14.14 -8.52 -20.77
CA GLU A 155 -12.84 -9.13 -21.01
C GLU A 155 -11.84 -8.76 -19.92
N ALA A 156 -10.95 -9.69 -19.56
CA ALA A 156 -9.95 -9.48 -18.51
C ALA A 156 -9.09 -8.21 -18.73
N ALA A 157 -8.77 -7.89 -19.99
CA ALA A 157 -7.98 -6.70 -20.34
C ALA A 157 -8.67 -5.37 -19.96
N ALA A 158 -10.01 -5.34 -19.89
CA ALA A 158 -10.74 -4.13 -19.47
C ALA A 158 -10.71 -3.92 -17.94
N LEU A 159 -10.39 -4.97 -17.18
CA LEU A 159 -10.27 -4.97 -15.72
C LEU A 159 -8.81 -4.84 -15.26
N ASP A 160 -7.84 -4.92 -16.17
CA ASP A 160 -6.42 -4.83 -15.82
C ASP A 160 -6.10 -3.46 -15.19
N GLY A 161 -5.40 -3.46 -14.05
CA GLY A 161 -5.15 -2.25 -13.27
C GLY A 161 -6.37 -1.67 -12.55
N LYS A 162 -7.51 -2.36 -12.52
CA LYS A 162 -8.75 -1.90 -11.86
C LYS A 162 -9.11 -2.80 -10.68
N PRO A 163 -9.50 -2.24 -9.52
CA PRO A 163 -9.85 -3.02 -8.34
C PRO A 163 -11.17 -3.78 -8.48
N GLU A 164 -11.79 -3.85 -9.66
CA GLU A 164 -13.16 -4.34 -9.85
C GLU A 164 -13.23 -5.79 -10.37
N THR A 165 -14.33 -6.47 -10.06
CA THR A 165 -14.67 -7.79 -10.60
C THR A 165 -15.74 -7.70 -11.68
N VAL A 166 -15.87 -8.74 -12.52
CA VAL A 166 -17.12 -8.91 -13.28
C VAL A 166 -18.27 -9.18 -12.30
N SER A 167 -19.49 -8.85 -12.72
CA SER A 167 -20.69 -9.12 -11.94
C SER A 167 -21.02 -10.62 -11.93
N ASN A 168 -21.50 -11.09 -10.78
CA ASN A 168 -22.23 -12.36 -10.71
C ASN A 168 -23.42 -12.36 -11.69
N PRO A 169 -23.82 -13.52 -12.25
CA PRO A 169 -24.98 -13.62 -13.13
C PRO A 169 -26.25 -13.20 -12.39
N MET A 170 -27.14 -12.52 -13.11
CA MET A 170 -28.36 -11.94 -12.57
C MET A 170 -29.58 -12.52 -13.29
N LEU A 171 -30.53 -13.09 -12.54
CA LEU A 171 -31.84 -13.47 -13.06
C LEU A 171 -32.82 -12.33 -12.79
N LEU A 172 -33.45 -11.82 -13.85
CA LEU A 172 -34.25 -10.60 -13.82
C LEU A 172 -35.57 -10.84 -14.54
N SER A 173 -36.67 -10.39 -13.95
CA SER A 173 -37.90 -10.15 -14.69
C SER A 173 -37.89 -8.74 -15.28
N THR A 174 -38.59 -8.52 -16.39
CA THR A 174 -38.93 -7.16 -16.85
C THR A 174 -40.11 -6.61 -16.05
N THR A 175 -40.30 -5.29 -16.08
CA THR A 175 -41.62 -4.68 -15.81
C THR A 175 -42.68 -5.21 -16.79
N VAL A 176 -43.96 -5.05 -16.44
CA VAL A 176 -45.11 -5.41 -17.29
C VAL A 176 -46.11 -4.26 -17.30
N GLY A 177 -46.22 -3.56 -18.43
CA GLY A 177 -46.99 -2.31 -18.48
C GLY A 177 -46.45 -1.29 -17.48
N ASP A 178 -47.35 -0.71 -16.67
CA ASP A 178 -46.99 0.22 -15.60
C ASP A 178 -46.61 -0.48 -14.28
N ALA A 179 -46.66 -1.81 -14.23
CA ALA A 179 -46.29 -2.58 -13.04
C ALA A 179 -44.78 -2.50 -12.77
N THR A 180 -44.43 -1.98 -11.58
CA THR A 180 -43.05 -1.82 -11.11
C THR A 180 -42.78 -2.58 -9.82
N VAL A 181 -43.82 -3.13 -9.18
CA VAL A 181 -43.70 -4.02 -8.03
C VAL A 181 -44.58 -5.26 -8.20
N ASP A 182 -44.22 -6.33 -7.52
CA ASP A 182 -45.05 -7.52 -7.38
C ASP A 182 -46.06 -7.36 -6.21
N ALA A 183 -47.01 -8.29 -6.07
CA ALA A 183 -48.00 -8.27 -4.99
C ALA A 183 -47.39 -8.32 -3.57
N ALA A 184 -46.14 -8.76 -3.43
CA ALA A 184 -45.39 -8.76 -2.18
C ALA A 184 -44.60 -7.45 -1.95
N GLY A 185 -44.68 -6.49 -2.89
CA GLY A 185 -43.98 -5.21 -2.84
C GLY A 185 -42.53 -5.26 -3.32
N ASN A 186 -42.06 -6.36 -3.91
CA ASN A 186 -40.72 -6.45 -4.46
C ASN A 186 -40.65 -5.71 -5.81
N THR A 187 -39.58 -4.95 -6.03
CA THR A 187 -39.38 -4.23 -7.29
C THR A 187 -39.16 -5.17 -8.47
N LEU A 188 -39.86 -4.89 -9.58
CA LEU A 188 -39.72 -5.56 -10.87
C LEU A 188 -38.74 -4.79 -11.76
N GLY A 189 -38.03 -5.51 -12.65
CA GLY A 189 -37.22 -4.85 -13.68
C GLY A 189 -36.10 -3.99 -13.14
N SER A 190 -35.56 -4.27 -11.96
CA SER A 190 -34.46 -3.47 -11.39
C SER A 190 -33.48 -4.35 -10.63
N VAL A 191 -32.18 -4.09 -10.80
CA VAL A 191 -31.11 -4.77 -10.07
C VAL A 191 -29.90 -3.86 -9.92
N ASN A 192 -29.13 -4.06 -8.86
CA ASN A 192 -27.78 -3.53 -8.77
C ASN A 192 -26.78 -4.53 -9.35
N LEU A 193 -25.86 -4.03 -10.17
CA LEU A 193 -24.68 -4.76 -10.63
C LEU A 193 -24.00 -5.40 -9.43
N LYS A 194 -23.64 -6.67 -9.57
CA LYS A 194 -23.04 -7.49 -8.49
C LYS A 194 -21.53 -7.62 -8.67
N ASN A 195 -20.89 -6.58 -9.19
CA ASN A 195 -19.44 -6.46 -9.14
C ASN A 195 -19.01 -6.14 -7.69
N SER A 196 -17.74 -6.33 -7.42
CA SER A 196 -17.11 -5.93 -6.18
C SER A 196 -15.81 -5.20 -6.47
N SER A 197 -15.37 -4.37 -5.54
CA SER A 197 -14.07 -3.70 -5.60
C SER A 197 -13.17 -4.16 -4.44
N THR A 198 -11.90 -4.44 -4.73
CA THR A 198 -10.87 -4.76 -3.73
C THR A 198 -9.60 -3.96 -4.02
N GLU A 199 -9.24 -3.09 -3.08
CA GLU A 199 -8.06 -2.22 -3.15
C GLU A 199 -6.97 -2.70 -2.19
N ILE A 200 -5.74 -2.25 -2.41
CA ILE A 200 -4.59 -2.44 -1.52
C ILE A 200 -3.92 -1.08 -1.33
N HIS A 201 -3.45 -0.82 -0.11
CA HIS A 201 -2.78 0.42 0.24
C HIS A 201 -1.48 0.11 0.98
N LYS A 202 -0.54 1.05 0.95
CA LYS A 202 0.77 0.92 1.58
C LYS A 202 1.19 2.20 2.26
N GLN A 203 1.74 2.07 3.46
CA GLN A 203 2.35 3.18 4.19
C GLN A 203 3.62 2.76 4.91
N VAL A 204 4.52 3.73 5.15
CA VAL A 204 5.64 3.58 6.09
C VAL A 204 5.11 3.76 7.50
N VAL A 205 5.51 2.90 8.43
CA VAL A 205 5.05 2.94 9.82
C VAL A 205 6.20 2.87 10.81
N LYS A 206 5.96 3.37 12.02
CA LYS A 206 6.86 3.24 13.18
C LYS A 206 6.15 2.65 14.38
N ALA A 207 6.92 2.12 15.33
CA ALA A 207 6.37 1.56 16.55
C ALA A 207 5.63 2.65 17.36
N GLY A 208 4.40 2.34 17.76
CA GLY A 208 3.57 3.13 18.66
C GLY A 208 3.14 2.32 19.89
N ALA A 209 2.40 2.94 20.80
CA ALA A 209 2.03 2.33 22.09
C ALA A 209 1.19 1.03 21.98
N ALA A 210 0.42 0.88 20.90
CA ALA A 210 -0.50 -0.24 20.69
C ALA A 210 -0.30 -0.97 19.34
N GLY A 211 0.90 -0.89 18.76
CA GLY A 211 1.21 -1.47 17.46
C GLY A 211 1.98 -0.50 16.59
N TYR A 212 1.59 -0.37 15.33
CA TYR A 212 2.22 0.53 14.37
C TYR A 212 1.39 1.79 14.15
N VAL A 213 2.06 2.91 13.92
CA VAL A 213 1.45 4.20 13.54
C VAL A 213 2.16 4.74 12.30
N SER A 214 1.45 5.55 11.51
CA SER A 214 1.99 6.23 10.33
C SER A 214 3.31 6.94 10.64
N ASN A 215 4.33 6.74 9.81
CA ASN A 215 5.55 7.53 9.89
C ASN A 215 5.47 8.73 8.93
N GLU A 216 5.42 9.94 9.49
CA GLU A 216 5.35 11.19 8.72
C GLU A 216 6.74 11.74 8.34
N GLN A 217 7.81 11.08 8.79
CA GLN A 217 9.21 11.42 8.51
C GLN A 217 9.94 10.13 8.08
N PRO A 218 9.80 9.69 6.82
CA PRO A 218 10.35 8.41 6.36
C PRO A 218 11.86 8.51 6.05
N ASP A 219 12.62 9.08 6.97
CA ASP A 219 14.08 9.10 6.94
C ASP A 219 14.69 8.03 7.84
N TYR A 220 15.83 7.51 7.38
CA TYR A 220 16.56 6.43 8.04
C TYR A 220 18.07 6.56 7.79
N ALA A 221 18.88 6.10 8.73
CA ALA A 221 20.28 5.81 8.44
C ALA A 221 20.39 4.50 7.64
N VAL A 222 21.43 4.37 6.82
CA VAL A 222 21.75 3.08 6.19
C VAL A 222 22.02 2.06 7.28
N GLY A 223 21.40 0.89 7.14
CA GLY A 223 21.41 -0.23 8.07
C GLY A 223 20.23 -0.25 9.06
N ASP A 224 19.40 0.80 9.08
CA ASP A 224 18.18 0.83 9.88
C ASP A 224 17.08 -0.05 9.27
N GLU A 225 16.21 -0.55 10.14
CA GLU A 225 15.02 -1.28 9.75
C GLU A 225 13.91 -0.30 9.35
N VAL A 226 13.34 -0.53 8.17
CA VAL A 226 12.16 0.16 7.66
C VAL A 226 10.96 -0.77 7.78
N THR A 227 9.86 -0.25 8.32
CA THR A 227 8.61 -1.02 8.46
C THR A 227 7.53 -0.46 7.55
N TYR A 228 6.90 -1.36 6.78
CA TYR A 228 5.76 -1.04 5.94
C TYR A 228 4.51 -1.75 6.45
N GLU A 229 3.37 -1.08 6.37
CA GLU A 229 2.06 -1.69 6.55
C GLU A 229 1.33 -1.71 5.21
N LEU A 230 0.88 -2.90 4.80
CA LEU A 230 0.01 -3.11 3.65
C LEU A 230 -1.40 -3.39 4.15
N THR A 231 -2.41 -2.69 3.64
CA THR A 231 -3.81 -2.87 4.06
C THR A 231 -4.73 -3.11 2.88
N SER A 232 -5.63 -4.09 3.03
CA SER A 232 -6.63 -4.44 2.03
C SER A 232 -7.89 -4.98 2.72
N LYS A 233 -8.79 -5.58 1.94
CA LYS A 233 -9.94 -6.34 2.43
C LYS A 233 -10.00 -7.68 1.72
N THR A 234 -10.60 -8.68 2.37
CA THR A 234 -10.87 -9.95 1.69
C THR A 234 -11.78 -9.71 0.48
N PRO A 235 -11.43 -10.24 -0.71
CA PRO A 235 -12.27 -10.11 -1.88
C PRO A 235 -13.65 -10.76 -1.68
N ASN A 236 -14.63 -10.33 -2.47
CA ASN A 236 -15.94 -10.96 -2.46
C ASN A 236 -15.96 -12.21 -3.34
N PHE A 237 -15.76 -13.38 -2.73
CA PHE A 237 -15.77 -14.67 -3.44
C PHE A 237 -17.15 -15.32 -3.55
N ASP A 238 -18.20 -14.54 -3.38
CA ASP A 238 -19.57 -14.95 -3.54
C ASP A 238 -19.83 -15.52 -4.94
N GLY A 239 -20.23 -16.79 -5.03
CA GLY A 239 -20.47 -17.47 -6.31
C GLY A 239 -19.22 -18.11 -6.93
N TYR A 240 -18.03 -17.92 -6.36
CA TYR A 240 -16.81 -18.55 -6.84
C TYR A 240 -16.75 -20.01 -6.39
N ASN A 241 -16.37 -20.90 -7.30
CA ASN A 241 -15.98 -22.25 -6.92
C ASN A 241 -14.73 -22.23 -6.00
N ILE A 242 -14.55 -23.32 -5.25
CA ILE A 242 -13.33 -23.58 -4.46
C ILE A 242 -12.81 -24.97 -4.73
N ASP A 243 -11.49 -25.10 -4.69
CA ASP A 243 -10.78 -26.36 -4.54
C ASP A 243 -9.83 -26.27 -3.34
N PRO A 244 -10.18 -26.85 -2.18
CA PRO A 244 -9.30 -26.91 -1.01
C PRO A 244 -7.98 -27.62 -1.25
N THR A 245 -7.84 -28.42 -2.31
CA THR A 245 -6.58 -29.11 -2.63
C THR A 245 -5.62 -28.24 -3.44
N LEU A 246 -6.08 -27.09 -3.96
CA LEU A 246 -5.34 -26.16 -4.81
C LEU A 246 -4.81 -26.80 -6.12
N GLN A 247 -5.47 -27.85 -6.63
CA GLN A 247 -5.03 -28.58 -7.82
C GLN A 247 -5.77 -28.13 -9.09
N ASP A 248 -7.05 -27.77 -8.97
CA ASP A 248 -7.86 -27.25 -10.07
C ASP A 248 -7.74 -25.72 -10.12
N ALA A 249 -6.89 -25.23 -11.04
CA ALA A 249 -6.68 -23.80 -11.24
C ALA A 249 -7.96 -23.03 -11.59
N LYS A 250 -8.99 -23.68 -12.18
CA LYS A 250 -10.28 -23.03 -12.48
C LYS A 250 -11.18 -22.90 -11.26
N LYS A 251 -10.82 -23.53 -10.14
CA LYS A 251 -11.51 -23.46 -8.84
C LYS A 251 -10.61 -22.94 -7.72
N THR A 252 -9.42 -22.47 -8.04
CA THR A 252 -8.47 -21.93 -7.07
C THR A 252 -8.51 -20.42 -7.13
N ARG A 253 -9.12 -19.81 -6.12
CA ARG A 253 -9.20 -18.36 -5.93
C ARG A 253 -7.82 -17.78 -5.68
N VAL A 254 -7.57 -16.62 -6.27
CA VAL A 254 -6.34 -15.86 -6.10
C VAL A 254 -6.59 -14.68 -5.16
N PHE A 255 -5.71 -14.52 -4.18
CA PHE A 255 -5.60 -13.32 -3.35
C PHE A 255 -4.14 -13.18 -2.91
N LYS A 256 -3.37 -12.43 -3.69
CA LYS A 256 -1.91 -12.35 -3.58
C LYS A 256 -1.47 -10.90 -3.57
N ILE A 257 -0.73 -10.53 -2.54
CA ILE A 257 -0.13 -9.20 -2.38
C ILE A 257 1.30 -9.27 -2.93
N VAL A 258 1.66 -8.34 -3.79
CA VAL A 258 2.98 -8.27 -4.43
C VAL A 258 3.65 -6.96 -4.04
N ASP A 259 4.65 -7.04 -3.18
CA ASP A 259 5.43 -5.90 -2.70
C ASP A 259 6.73 -5.81 -3.52
N THR A 260 7.04 -4.65 -4.11
CA THR A 260 8.24 -4.48 -4.93
C THR A 260 9.11 -3.36 -4.38
N MET A 261 10.27 -3.74 -3.85
CA MET A 261 11.26 -2.86 -3.22
C MET A 261 12.36 -2.48 -4.22
N SER A 262 12.80 -1.21 -4.22
CA SER A 262 13.98 -0.77 -4.98
C SER A 262 15.28 -1.40 -4.44
N LYS A 263 16.38 -1.30 -5.21
CA LYS A 263 17.68 -1.87 -4.85
C LYS A 263 18.23 -1.39 -3.51
N GLY A 264 17.85 -0.18 -3.08
CA GLY A 264 18.26 0.42 -1.81
C GLY A 264 17.62 -0.22 -0.58
N LEU A 265 16.69 -1.16 -0.77
CA LEU A 265 15.95 -1.84 0.29
C LEU A 265 16.20 -3.34 0.22
N THR A 266 16.59 -3.92 1.34
CA THR A 266 16.72 -5.37 1.52
C THR A 266 15.50 -5.90 2.25
N TYR A 267 14.75 -6.83 1.66
CA TYR A 267 13.66 -7.52 2.35
C TYR A 267 14.21 -8.36 3.52
N ASN A 268 13.62 -8.21 4.71
CA ASN A 268 13.98 -8.97 5.90
C ASN A 268 12.97 -10.08 6.18
N SER A 269 11.70 -9.72 6.42
CA SER A 269 10.66 -10.66 6.82
C SER A 269 9.25 -10.10 6.69
N ILE A 270 8.26 -10.99 6.76
CA ILE A 270 6.88 -10.64 7.08
C ILE A 270 6.70 -10.86 8.58
N GLU A 271 6.50 -9.78 9.34
CA GLU A 271 6.30 -9.87 10.79
C GLU A 271 4.91 -10.42 11.12
N SER A 272 3.88 -9.97 10.39
CA SER A 272 2.53 -10.50 10.58
C SER A 272 1.67 -10.36 9.33
N VAL A 273 0.75 -11.31 9.17
CA VAL A 273 -0.39 -11.25 8.25
C VAL A 273 -1.64 -11.41 9.10
N LYS A 274 -2.61 -10.50 9.01
CA LYS A 274 -3.84 -10.53 9.79
C LYS A 274 -5.06 -10.42 8.90
N VAL A 275 -6.11 -11.17 9.25
CA VAL A 275 -7.45 -11.02 8.68
C VAL A 275 -8.43 -10.80 9.82
N ASN A 276 -9.17 -9.69 9.76
CA ASN A 276 -10.10 -9.27 10.81
C ASN A 276 -9.47 -9.26 12.22
N GLY A 277 -8.22 -8.80 12.31
CA GLY A 277 -7.45 -8.77 13.56
C GLY A 277 -6.87 -10.12 14.01
N ILE A 278 -7.20 -11.22 13.34
CA ILE A 278 -6.65 -12.55 13.64
C ILE A 278 -5.34 -12.73 12.88
N THR A 279 -4.25 -12.99 13.60
CA THR A 279 -2.95 -13.34 13.00
C THR A 279 -3.03 -14.71 12.33
N LEU A 280 -2.73 -14.73 11.04
CA LEU A 280 -2.62 -15.94 10.22
C LEU A 280 -1.29 -16.65 10.44
N LYS A 281 -1.24 -17.94 10.10
CA LYS A 281 -0.06 -18.79 10.24
C LYS A 281 0.58 -19.09 8.88
N ASP A 282 1.77 -19.69 8.88
CA ASP A 282 2.42 -20.21 7.66
C ASP A 282 1.60 -21.28 6.90
N THR A 283 0.63 -21.92 7.57
CA THR A 283 -0.36 -22.80 6.93
C THR A 283 -1.45 -22.04 6.16
N ASP A 284 -1.59 -20.73 6.36
CA ASP A 284 -2.59 -19.88 5.71
C ASP A 284 -2.10 -19.16 4.45
N TYR A 285 -0.79 -18.97 4.33
CA TYR A 285 -0.20 -18.23 3.22
C TYR A 285 1.19 -18.77 2.84
N THR A 286 1.75 -18.27 1.76
CA THR A 286 3.15 -18.48 1.38
C THR A 286 3.81 -17.16 1.07
N VAL A 287 5.11 -17.07 1.36
CA VAL A 287 5.93 -15.90 1.03
C VAL A 287 7.05 -16.35 0.11
N VAL A 288 7.17 -15.69 -1.05
CA VAL A 288 8.24 -15.94 -2.02
C VAL A 288 8.89 -14.61 -2.37
N SER A 289 10.22 -14.56 -2.33
CA SER A 289 10.98 -13.42 -2.83
C SER A 289 11.75 -13.77 -4.10
N ALA A 290 11.87 -12.79 -5.00
CA ALA A 290 12.61 -12.90 -6.26
C ALA A 290 13.23 -11.54 -6.62
N ALA A 291 14.20 -11.55 -7.54
CA ALA A 291 14.69 -10.30 -8.12
C ALA A 291 13.58 -9.60 -8.94
N ALA A 292 13.52 -8.28 -8.85
CA ALA A 292 12.61 -7.49 -9.68
C ALA A 292 12.98 -7.61 -11.17
N ALA A 293 11.97 -7.78 -12.03
CA ALA A 293 12.15 -7.90 -13.48
C ALA A 293 12.38 -6.56 -14.20
N ASP A 294 12.32 -5.44 -13.46
CA ASP A 294 12.54 -4.10 -13.98
C ASP A 294 13.98 -3.96 -14.49
N LYS A 295 14.11 -3.55 -15.75
CA LYS A 295 15.42 -3.43 -16.40
C LYS A 295 15.96 -2.02 -16.43
N ASP A 296 15.11 -0.99 -16.36
CA ASP A 296 15.51 0.40 -16.61
C ASP A 296 14.83 1.42 -15.67
N GLY A 297 13.93 0.99 -14.78
CA GLY A 297 13.21 1.86 -13.84
C GLY A 297 13.79 1.89 -12.42
N ALA A 298 13.06 2.56 -11.52
CA ALA A 298 13.44 2.74 -10.11
C ALA A 298 13.57 1.41 -9.32
N TYR A 299 13.08 0.30 -9.88
CA TYR A 299 13.12 -1.03 -9.30
C TYR A 299 14.19 -1.93 -9.92
N GLN A 300 15.03 -1.40 -10.82
CA GLN A 300 16.16 -2.15 -11.36
C GLN A 300 17.08 -2.64 -10.22
N GLY A 301 17.33 -3.96 -10.19
CA GLY A 301 18.12 -4.61 -9.13
C GLY A 301 17.39 -4.71 -7.78
N GLY A 302 16.09 -4.40 -7.75
CA GLY A 302 15.23 -4.51 -6.58
C GLY A 302 14.75 -5.93 -6.28
N THR A 303 13.87 -6.06 -5.29
CA THR A 303 13.30 -7.32 -4.82
C THR A 303 11.78 -7.28 -4.91
N VAL A 304 11.17 -8.36 -5.41
CA VAL A 304 9.72 -8.60 -5.37
C VAL A 304 9.44 -9.63 -4.29
N VAL A 305 8.47 -9.35 -3.41
CA VAL A 305 7.99 -10.24 -2.36
C VAL A 305 6.50 -10.50 -2.60
N SER A 306 6.15 -11.76 -2.88
CA SER A 306 4.77 -12.21 -3.05
C SER A 306 4.27 -12.87 -1.78
N ILE A 307 3.22 -12.31 -1.17
CA ILE A 307 2.46 -12.91 -0.07
C ILE A 307 1.16 -13.47 -0.65
N ASP A 308 1.08 -14.79 -0.80
CA ASP A 308 -0.05 -15.48 -1.40
C ASP A 308 -0.94 -16.11 -0.32
N LEU A 309 -2.18 -15.61 -0.18
CA LEU A 309 -3.18 -16.09 0.77
C LEU A 309 -4.06 -17.21 0.18
N ALA A 310 -3.66 -17.84 -0.94
CA ALA A 310 -4.43 -18.90 -1.60
C ALA A 310 -4.87 -20.02 -0.64
N LYS A 311 -4.03 -20.45 0.31
CA LYS A 311 -4.41 -21.51 1.28
C LYS A 311 -5.58 -21.06 2.16
N TYR A 312 -5.54 -19.83 2.68
CA TYR A 312 -6.62 -19.25 3.46
C TYR A 312 -7.92 -19.10 2.66
N VAL A 313 -7.88 -18.44 1.49
CA VAL A 313 -9.11 -18.11 0.73
C VAL A 313 -9.76 -19.30 0.04
N ASN A 314 -9.01 -20.39 -0.17
CA ASN A 314 -9.52 -21.65 -0.70
C ASN A 314 -9.77 -22.71 0.38
N LYS A 315 -9.62 -22.36 1.67
CA LYS A 315 -9.91 -23.26 2.80
C LYS A 315 -9.08 -24.55 2.76
N ALA A 316 -7.81 -24.44 2.40
CA ALA A 316 -6.93 -25.59 2.29
C ALA A 316 -6.76 -26.31 3.65
N PRO A 317 -6.53 -27.64 3.67
CA PRO A 317 -6.35 -28.39 4.90
C PRO A 317 -5.27 -27.78 5.81
N GLY A 318 -5.58 -27.59 7.10
CA GLY A 318 -4.70 -27.00 8.11
C GLY A 318 -4.68 -25.47 8.14
N SER A 319 -5.35 -24.80 7.19
CA SER A 319 -5.53 -23.34 7.22
C SER A 319 -6.56 -22.93 8.27
N THR A 320 -6.44 -21.72 8.79
CA THR A 320 -7.47 -21.02 9.56
C THR A 320 -8.78 -20.91 8.74
N GLY A 321 -8.68 -20.74 7.42
CA GLY A 321 -9.83 -20.69 6.51
C GLY A 321 -10.66 -21.97 6.46
N GLU A 322 -10.04 -23.14 6.67
CA GLU A 322 -10.72 -24.46 6.70
C GLU A 322 -11.89 -24.48 7.70
N LYS A 323 -11.73 -23.79 8.84
CA LYS A 323 -12.68 -23.78 9.95
C LYS A 323 -13.89 -22.87 9.71
N LEU A 324 -13.87 -22.06 8.66
CA LEU A 324 -14.94 -21.15 8.33
C LEU A 324 -15.99 -21.83 7.46
N ALA A 325 -17.27 -21.49 7.64
CA ALA A 325 -18.32 -21.91 6.71
C ALA A 325 -18.04 -21.36 5.31
N GLU A 326 -17.76 -20.06 5.24
CA GLU A 326 -17.39 -19.30 4.05
C GLU A 326 -16.32 -18.25 4.40
N ILE A 327 -15.57 -17.77 3.41
CA ILE A 327 -14.63 -16.66 3.58
C ILE A 327 -15.44 -15.36 3.49
N PRO A 328 -15.59 -14.58 4.57
CA PRO A 328 -16.41 -13.38 4.53
C PRO A 328 -15.75 -12.32 3.66
N ALA A 329 -16.54 -11.64 2.83
CA ALA A 329 -16.07 -10.51 2.03
C ALA A 329 -15.86 -9.26 2.89
N GLY A 330 -14.93 -8.39 2.46
CA GLY A 330 -14.74 -7.06 3.05
C GLY A 330 -14.07 -7.04 4.42
N MET A 331 -13.53 -8.16 4.90
CA MET A 331 -12.83 -8.22 6.19
C MET A 331 -11.48 -7.52 6.09
N PRO A 332 -11.10 -6.65 7.04
CA PRO A 332 -9.81 -5.97 7.01
C PRO A 332 -8.65 -6.96 6.94
N VAL A 333 -7.70 -6.70 6.05
CA VAL A 333 -6.44 -7.45 5.90
C VAL A 333 -5.31 -6.48 6.19
N SER A 334 -4.36 -6.88 7.04
CA SER A 334 -3.13 -6.11 7.25
C SER A 334 -1.89 -7.00 7.22
N VAL A 335 -0.81 -6.49 6.62
CA VAL A 335 0.49 -7.16 6.53
C VAL A 335 1.58 -6.20 6.98
N ILE A 336 2.43 -6.64 7.90
CA ILE A 336 3.61 -5.88 8.32
C ILE A 336 4.84 -6.47 7.66
N VAL A 337 5.48 -5.67 6.80
CA VAL A 337 6.69 -6.03 6.06
C VAL A 337 7.88 -5.29 6.66
N LYS A 338 8.97 -6.03 6.91
CA LYS A 338 10.23 -5.50 7.41
C LYS A 338 11.28 -5.51 6.30
N ALA A 339 11.96 -4.39 6.13
CA ALA A 339 13.09 -4.23 5.24
C ALA A 339 14.23 -3.50 5.95
N THR A 340 15.40 -3.46 5.33
CA THR A 340 16.53 -2.63 5.77
C THR A 340 16.94 -1.70 4.65
N LEU A 341 17.11 -0.41 4.97
CA LEU A 341 17.75 0.52 4.04
C LEU A 341 19.23 0.16 3.94
N ASN A 342 19.71 -0.21 2.76
CA ASN A 342 21.03 -0.82 2.58
C ASN A 342 22.03 0.14 1.91
N LYS A 343 23.30 -0.27 1.76
CA LYS A 343 24.37 0.53 1.12
C LYS A 343 24.10 0.98 -0.32
N ASP A 344 23.17 0.35 -1.02
CA ASP A 344 22.81 0.70 -2.40
C ASP A 344 21.68 1.74 -2.45
N ALA A 345 21.26 2.24 -1.28
CA ALA A 345 20.30 3.32 -1.15
C ALA A 345 20.77 4.59 -1.88
N LEU A 346 19.85 5.21 -2.59
CA LEU A 346 20.03 6.54 -3.12
C LEU A 346 20.05 7.55 -1.98
N ILE A 347 21.02 8.46 -2.03
CA ILE A 347 21.32 9.42 -0.97
C ILE A 347 20.84 10.79 -1.43
N SER A 348 19.96 11.39 -0.64
CA SER A 348 19.46 12.74 -0.87
C SER A 348 20.51 13.79 -0.54
N THR A 349 20.41 14.89 -1.29
CA THR A 349 21.17 16.12 -1.08
C THR A 349 20.23 17.30 -1.34
N PRO A 350 20.50 18.51 -0.82
CA PRO A 350 19.67 19.69 -1.05
C PRO A 350 19.42 20.03 -2.53
N ASP A 351 20.34 19.67 -3.42
CA ASP A 351 20.25 19.88 -4.87
C ASP A 351 19.61 18.71 -5.63
N ALA A 352 19.55 17.52 -5.02
CA ALA A 352 18.99 16.32 -5.60
C ALA A 352 18.38 15.42 -4.53
N ILE A 353 17.08 15.59 -4.29
CA ILE A 353 16.30 14.69 -3.44
C ILE A 353 16.09 13.38 -4.19
N GLN A 354 16.53 12.28 -3.59
CA GLN A 354 16.47 10.95 -4.17
C GLN A 354 15.78 10.00 -3.20
N ALA A 355 14.73 9.34 -3.68
CA ALA A 355 13.95 8.39 -2.91
C ALA A 355 14.42 6.96 -3.12
N ASN A 356 14.13 6.10 -2.13
CA ASN A 356 14.23 4.65 -2.23
C ASN A 356 12.80 4.09 -2.20
N PRO A 357 12.15 3.91 -3.37
CA PRO A 357 10.74 3.60 -3.43
C PRO A 357 10.45 2.13 -3.10
N ASN A 358 9.22 1.90 -2.65
CA ASN A 358 8.64 0.60 -2.45
C ASN A 358 7.14 0.61 -2.81
N LYS A 359 6.71 -0.18 -3.79
CA LYS A 359 5.29 -0.25 -4.22
C LYS A 359 4.58 -1.53 -3.82
N VAL A 360 3.25 -1.51 -3.87
CA VAL A 360 2.42 -2.71 -3.70
C VAL A 360 1.40 -2.84 -4.82
N ASP A 361 1.19 -4.06 -5.27
CA ASP A 361 0.13 -4.48 -6.17
C ASP A 361 -0.69 -5.59 -5.52
N LEU A 362 -1.96 -5.70 -5.91
CA LEU A 362 -2.84 -6.80 -5.49
C LEU A 362 -3.30 -7.59 -6.71
N GLU A 363 -3.01 -8.88 -6.70
CA GLU A 363 -3.54 -9.83 -7.67
C GLU A 363 -4.70 -10.61 -7.04
N PHE A 364 -5.87 -10.61 -7.68
CA PHE A 364 -7.04 -11.35 -7.19
C PHE A 364 -7.92 -11.87 -8.32
N SER A 365 -8.64 -12.97 -8.07
CA SER A 365 -9.60 -13.52 -9.03
C SER A 365 -10.75 -12.53 -9.26
N HIS A 366 -11.02 -12.18 -10.51
CA HIS A 366 -12.03 -11.19 -10.86
C HIS A 366 -13.29 -11.80 -11.49
N ASN A 367 -13.30 -13.10 -11.76
CA ASN A 367 -14.42 -13.79 -12.42
C ASN A 367 -14.96 -14.95 -11.56
N PRO A 368 -16.21 -14.88 -11.05
CA PRO A 368 -16.82 -15.94 -10.25
C PRO A 368 -17.01 -17.25 -11.03
N SER A 369 -17.13 -17.18 -12.35
CA SER A 369 -17.38 -18.33 -13.23
C SER A 369 -16.08 -18.94 -13.79
N ASP A 370 -14.94 -18.26 -13.65
CA ASP A 370 -13.61 -18.80 -13.96
C ASP A 370 -12.56 -18.17 -13.03
N THR A 371 -12.26 -18.85 -11.92
CA THR A 371 -11.37 -18.30 -10.89
C THR A 371 -9.91 -18.16 -11.34
N SER A 372 -9.54 -18.75 -12.48
CA SER A 372 -8.22 -18.60 -13.08
C SER A 372 -8.01 -17.21 -13.71
N GLN A 373 -9.11 -16.52 -14.03
CA GLN A 373 -9.08 -15.13 -14.48
C GLN A 373 -8.86 -14.20 -13.30
N LYS A 374 -7.83 -13.36 -13.42
CA LYS A 374 -7.33 -12.51 -12.36
C LYS A 374 -6.83 -11.19 -12.94
N THR A 375 -6.91 -10.16 -12.11
CA THR A 375 -6.39 -8.83 -12.43
C THR A 375 -5.32 -8.48 -11.42
N THR A 376 -4.39 -7.61 -11.81
CA THR A 376 -3.44 -6.97 -10.91
C THR A 376 -3.82 -5.51 -10.81
N THR A 377 -4.11 -5.05 -9.59
CA THR A 377 -4.44 -3.65 -9.33
C THR A 377 -3.31 -3.00 -8.53
N PRO A 378 -2.77 -1.86 -9.02
CA PRO A 378 -1.82 -1.06 -8.24
C PRO A 378 -2.46 -0.53 -6.97
N GLY A 379 -1.71 -0.57 -5.88
CA GLY A 379 -2.05 0.15 -4.66
C GLY A 379 -1.35 1.49 -4.61
N GLY A 380 -0.23 1.50 -3.91
CA GLY A 380 0.58 2.70 -3.72
C GLY A 380 2.06 2.42 -3.71
N GLU A 381 2.83 3.48 -3.95
CA GLU A 381 4.28 3.54 -3.85
C GLU A 381 4.64 4.51 -2.74
N VAL A 382 5.48 4.07 -1.81
CA VAL A 382 5.95 4.91 -0.71
C VAL A 382 7.46 5.03 -0.75
N ASN A 383 7.97 6.16 -0.26
CA ASN A 383 9.38 6.51 -0.34
C ASN A 383 10.03 6.52 1.05
N VAL A 384 11.32 6.15 1.08
CA VAL A 384 12.20 6.43 2.22
C VAL A 384 13.49 7.12 1.78
N TYR A 385 14.07 7.88 2.70
CA TYR A 385 15.18 8.79 2.41
C TYR A 385 16.36 8.59 3.37
N THR A 386 17.55 8.97 2.90
CA THR A 386 18.76 9.06 3.71
C THR A 386 19.64 10.17 3.16
N PHE A 387 20.50 10.75 3.99
CA PHE A 387 21.19 12.00 3.68
C PHE A 387 22.70 11.87 3.80
N LYS A 388 23.39 12.98 3.51
CA LYS A 388 24.83 13.08 3.69
C LYS A 388 25.27 14.48 4.14
N LEU A 389 26.43 14.52 4.76
CA LEU A 389 27.16 15.72 5.12
C LEU A 389 28.58 15.67 4.55
N GLN A 390 29.16 16.84 4.31
CA GLN A 390 30.55 16.99 3.94
C GLN A 390 31.17 18.17 4.70
N MET A 391 32.49 18.14 4.87
CA MET A 391 33.21 19.32 5.33
C MET A 391 34.42 19.59 4.45
N LEU A 392 34.86 20.84 4.41
CA LEU A 392 36.10 21.26 3.77
C LEU A 392 36.99 21.97 4.78
N LYS A 393 38.16 21.39 5.02
CA LYS A 393 39.17 21.90 5.91
C LYS A 393 40.07 22.90 5.18
N THR A 394 40.11 24.13 5.66
CA THR A 394 40.94 25.20 5.08
C THR A 394 41.76 25.95 6.13
N ASP A 395 42.69 26.78 5.66
CA ASP A 395 43.31 27.84 6.45
C ASP A 395 42.31 28.98 6.74
N LYS A 396 42.68 29.94 7.59
CA LYS A 396 41.76 31.04 7.96
C LYS A 396 41.36 31.95 6.79
N SER A 397 42.12 31.96 5.69
CA SER A 397 41.75 32.70 4.48
C SER A 397 40.74 31.97 3.59
N GLY A 398 40.50 30.67 3.84
CA GLY A 398 39.66 29.82 3.01
C GLY A 398 40.30 29.42 1.68
N GLN A 399 41.57 29.75 1.44
CA GLN A 399 42.23 29.56 0.14
C GLN A 399 43.01 28.24 0.06
N THR A 400 43.56 27.80 1.19
CA THR A 400 44.45 26.63 1.22
C THR A 400 43.75 25.45 1.89
N PRO A 401 43.49 24.35 1.16
CA PRO A 401 42.98 23.14 1.77
C PRO A 401 44.01 22.50 2.71
N LEU A 402 43.55 21.92 3.83
CA LEU A 402 44.44 21.34 4.85
C LEU A 402 44.17 19.86 5.09
N LYS A 403 45.21 19.04 4.92
CA LYS A 403 45.20 17.61 5.21
C LYS A 403 45.41 17.31 6.69
N GLY A 404 44.82 16.22 7.17
CA GLY A 404 45.19 15.58 8.43
C GLY A 404 44.52 16.16 9.68
N ALA A 405 43.51 17.01 9.53
CA ALA A 405 42.60 17.30 10.63
C ALA A 405 41.74 16.07 10.91
N GLU A 406 41.47 15.76 12.18
CA GLU A 406 40.61 14.64 12.57
C GLU A 406 39.38 15.13 13.35
N PHE A 407 38.21 14.66 12.95
CA PHE A 407 36.92 15.03 13.53
C PHE A 407 36.18 13.81 14.09
N THR A 408 35.40 14.04 15.14
CA THR A 408 34.38 13.12 15.65
C THR A 408 32.99 13.72 15.42
N ILE A 409 31.99 12.85 15.28
CA ILE A 409 30.60 13.25 15.03
C ILE A 409 29.70 12.55 16.03
N LYS A 410 28.86 13.33 16.71
CA LYS A 410 27.89 12.88 17.69
C LYS A 410 26.48 13.25 17.25
N THR A 411 25.55 12.32 17.27
CA THR A 411 24.12 12.58 17.08
C THR A 411 23.57 13.28 18.33
N THR A 412 22.89 14.42 18.17
CA THR A 412 22.28 15.17 19.29
C THR A 412 20.76 15.18 19.24
N ALA A 413 20.19 15.02 18.04
CA ALA A 413 18.77 14.77 17.81
C ALA A 413 18.63 13.88 16.56
N ALA A 414 17.75 12.88 16.61
CA ALA A 414 17.38 12.02 15.47
C ALA A 414 15.86 11.76 15.56
N ASP A 415 15.14 11.60 14.43
CA ASP A 415 13.68 11.38 14.47
C ASP A 415 13.32 10.09 15.22
N ASN A 416 14.11 9.03 15.05
CA ASN A 416 13.85 7.75 15.70
C ASN A 416 14.33 7.66 17.17
N ASN A 417 15.04 8.68 17.67
CA ASN A 417 15.60 8.81 19.02
C ASN A 417 16.53 7.66 19.51
N GLN A 418 16.83 6.63 18.73
CA GLN A 418 17.54 5.43 19.21
C GLN A 418 19.03 5.68 19.50
N ASN A 419 19.62 6.62 18.75
CA ASN A 419 21.05 6.91 18.79
C ASN A 419 21.37 8.30 19.34
N VAL A 420 20.41 9.00 19.94
CA VAL A 420 20.65 10.35 20.50
C VAL A 420 21.77 10.31 21.55
N ASN A 421 22.66 11.31 21.48
CA ASN A 421 23.85 11.47 22.31
C ASN A 421 24.97 10.43 22.12
N LYS A 422 25.01 9.73 20.98
CA LYS A 422 26.08 8.77 20.67
C LYS A 422 26.98 9.25 19.54
N TYR A 423 28.22 8.80 19.53
CA TYR A 423 29.18 9.07 18.47
C TYR A 423 29.08 8.03 17.36
N LEU A 424 29.30 8.45 16.12
CA LEU A 424 29.56 7.52 15.01
C LEU A 424 30.87 6.76 15.29
N ALA A 425 30.81 5.44 15.41
CA ALA A 425 31.94 4.61 15.82
C ALA A 425 32.63 3.91 14.63
N ALA A 426 31.84 3.35 13.73
CA ALA A 426 32.31 2.72 12.50
C ALA A 426 31.15 2.59 11.49
N LYS A 427 31.51 2.43 10.23
CA LYS A 427 30.60 2.04 9.14
C LYS A 427 31.01 0.66 8.64
N ASP A 428 30.11 -0.31 8.66
CA ASP A 428 30.43 -1.67 8.22
C ASP A 428 30.42 -1.80 6.69
N LYS A 429 30.74 -3.00 6.19
CA LYS A 429 30.79 -3.31 4.76
C LYS A 429 29.45 -3.16 4.04
N ASP A 430 28.34 -3.22 4.78
CA ASP A 430 26.98 -3.10 4.28
C ASP A 430 26.45 -1.66 4.44
N GLY A 431 27.35 -0.73 4.80
CA GLY A 431 27.07 0.70 4.96
C GLY A 431 26.40 1.05 6.28
N LYS A 432 26.23 0.10 7.21
CA LYS A 432 25.53 0.34 8.47
C LYS A 432 26.41 1.08 9.46
N TRP A 433 25.85 2.12 10.07
CA TRP A 433 26.49 2.84 11.17
C TRP A 433 26.41 2.07 12.49
N THR A 434 27.52 2.07 13.22
CA THR A 434 27.59 1.66 14.62
C THR A 434 27.88 2.88 15.49
N TYR A 435 27.43 2.83 16.74
CA TYR A 435 27.44 3.98 17.65
C TYR A 435 28.11 3.64 18.98
N THR A 436 28.75 4.63 19.60
CA THR A 436 29.45 4.51 20.90
C THR A 436 29.14 5.70 21.80
N ASP A 437 29.10 5.48 23.12
CA ASP A 437 28.91 6.56 24.09
C ASP A 437 30.21 7.36 24.36
N SER A 438 31.37 6.78 24.03
CA SER A 438 32.69 7.38 24.27
C SER A 438 33.29 7.95 22.99
N GLU A 439 33.67 9.24 23.05
CA GLU A 439 34.38 9.93 21.97
C GLU A 439 35.72 9.27 21.62
N ASP A 440 36.41 8.65 22.58
CA ASP A 440 37.69 7.98 22.34
C ASP A 440 37.54 6.80 21.37
N ASN A 441 36.38 6.15 21.41
CA ASN A 441 36.03 5.02 20.53
C ASN A 441 35.33 5.46 19.24
N ALA A 442 35.12 6.77 19.03
CA ALA A 442 34.46 7.29 17.84
C ALA A 442 35.36 7.18 16.60
N LEU A 443 34.72 7.09 15.43
CA LEU A 443 35.40 7.16 14.14
C LEU A 443 36.07 8.53 13.98
N ARG A 444 37.33 8.53 13.53
CA ARG A 444 38.09 9.75 13.21
C ARG A 444 37.97 10.06 11.73
N PHE A 445 37.10 10.99 11.39
CA PHE A 445 36.99 11.49 10.03
C PHE A 445 38.15 12.42 9.73
N THR A 446 38.98 12.06 8.76
CA THR A 446 40.24 12.76 8.48
C THR A 446 40.14 13.57 7.20
N SER A 447 40.64 14.82 7.21
CA SER A 447 40.70 15.64 5.99
C SER A 447 41.76 15.15 5.02
N ASP A 448 41.39 15.01 3.75
CA ASP A 448 42.28 14.53 2.69
C ASP A 448 43.21 15.63 2.14
N ASP A 449 43.97 15.34 1.07
CA ASP A 449 44.89 16.29 0.43
C ASP A 449 44.20 17.52 -0.16
N LYS A 450 42.90 17.45 -0.41
CA LYS A 450 42.04 18.56 -0.85
C LYS A 450 41.30 19.20 0.32
N GLY A 451 41.63 18.81 1.55
CA GLY A 451 40.95 19.25 2.75
C GLY A 451 39.55 18.68 2.90
N VAL A 452 39.09 17.78 2.04
CA VAL A 452 37.73 17.26 2.11
C VAL A 452 37.63 16.23 3.22
N ILE A 453 36.60 16.34 4.06
CA ILE A 453 36.16 15.28 4.97
C ILE A 453 34.89 14.69 4.36
N ALA A 454 35.01 13.47 3.84
CA ALA A 454 33.92 12.72 3.21
C ALA A 454 33.53 11.47 4.03
N GLY A 455 32.55 10.70 3.53
CA GLY A 455 32.11 9.44 4.14
C GLY A 455 31.05 9.58 5.24
N ILE A 456 30.49 10.78 5.41
CA ILE A 456 29.37 11.06 6.31
C ILE A 456 28.07 10.96 5.51
N ASP A 457 27.83 9.78 4.94
CA ASP A 457 26.69 9.51 4.06
C ASP A 457 25.84 8.36 4.63
N GLY A 458 24.60 8.24 4.13
CA GLY A 458 23.65 7.27 4.64
C GLY A 458 23.27 7.53 6.10
N ILE A 459 23.12 8.81 6.47
CA ILE A 459 22.74 9.24 7.81
C ILE A 459 21.26 9.63 7.85
N ASP A 460 20.69 9.53 9.05
CA ASP A 460 19.31 9.93 9.31
C ASP A 460 19.15 11.47 9.33
N ALA A 461 17.93 11.98 9.18
CA ALA A 461 17.68 13.40 9.46
C ALA A 461 17.93 13.70 10.95
N GLY A 462 18.36 14.91 11.25
CA GLY A 462 18.62 15.32 12.63
C GLY A 462 19.80 16.26 12.81
N THR A 463 20.18 16.46 14.07
CA THR A 463 21.26 17.34 14.46
C THR A 463 22.49 16.53 14.88
N TYR A 464 23.65 16.96 14.38
CA TYR A 464 24.95 16.35 14.59
C TYR A 464 25.90 17.38 15.19
N GLU A 465 26.55 17.05 16.29
CA GLU A 465 27.66 17.79 16.89
C GLU A 465 28.98 17.27 16.34
N ILE A 466 29.75 18.16 15.75
CA ILE A 466 31.03 17.88 15.11
C ILE A 466 32.13 18.53 15.97
N HIS A 467 33.19 17.79 16.24
CA HIS A 467 34.30 18.23 17.08
C HIS A 467 35.64 17.95 16.39
N GLU A 468 36.46 19.00 16.18
CA GLU A 468 37.84 18.82 15.73
C GLU A 468 38.68 18.31 16.91
N THR A 469 39.17 17.08 16.78
CA THR A 469 39.94 16.40 17.83
C THR A 469 41.45 16.46 17.59
N LYS A 470 41.85 16.73 16.34
CA LYS A 470 43.24 16.97 15.96
C LYS A 470 43.30 18.01 14.84
N ALA A 471 44.17 19.00 15.02
CA ALA A 471 44.41 20.02 14.02
C ALA A 471 45.44 19.55 12.97
N PRO A 472 45.41 20.10 11.75
CA PRO A 472 46.45 19.88 10.73
C PRO A 472 47.86 20.22 11.23
N GLU A 473 48.86 19.58 10.64
CA GLU A 473 50.26 19.86 10.96
C GLU A 473 50.62 21.33 10.66
N GLY A 474 51.33 21.98 11.59
CA GLY A 474 51.74 23.38 11.46
C GLY A 474 50.67 24.42 11.84
N PHE A 475 49.52 23.99 12.36
CA PHE A 475 48.46 24.85 12.88
C PHE A 475 48.38 24.80 14.42
N LEU A 476 47.61 25.71 15.01
CA LEU A 476 47.35 25.67 16.46
C LEU A 476 46.67 24.35 16.85
N ARG A 477 46.99 23.86 18.04
CA ARG A 477 46.41 22.60 18.53
C ARG A 477 44.88 22.68 18.64
N ALA A 478 44.21 21.56 18.42
CA ALA A 478 42.75 21.46 18.46
C ALA A 478 42.16 21.90 19.81
N ASP A 479 42.81 21.58 20.93
CA ASP A 479 42.35 21.99 22.28
C ASP A 479 42.39 23.51 22.51
N LEU A 480 43.29 24.21 21.80
CA LEU A 480 43.37 25.67 21.86
C LEU A 480 42.26 26.34 21.04
N GLN A 481 41.98 25.80 19.86
CA GLN A 481 40.96 26.33 18.96
C GLN A 481 39.54 25.91 19.38
N ALA A 482 39.41 24.70 19.95
CA ALA A 482 38.18 24.06 20.40
C ALA A 482 37.02 24.20 19.40
N ILE A 483 37.30 23.88 18.15
CA ILE A 483 36.32 23.92 17.07
C ILE A 483 35.31 22.80 17.32
N LYS A 484 34.10 23.22 17.69
CA LYS A 484 32.99 22.33 18.00
C LYS A 484 31.69 23.04 17.62
N PHE A 485 30.85 22.41 16.83
CA PHE A 485 29.66 23.04 16.28
C PHE A 485 28.59 22.01 15.98
N THR A 486 27.34 22.44 15.81
CA THR A 486 26.26 21.57 15.36
C THR A 486 25.87 21.83 13.92
N VAL A 487 25.37 20.80 13.25
CA VAL A 487 24.79 20.85 11.92
C VAL A 487 23.45 20.13 11.97
N THR A 488 22.42 20.71 11.36
CA THR A 488 21.09 20.08 11.27
C THR A 488 20.78 19.73 9.83
N VAL A 489 20.47 18.45 9.58
CA VAL A 489 19.87 17.97 8.33
C VAL A 489 18.36 17.91 8.54
N ALA A 490 17.63 18.79 7.85
CA ALA A 490 16.19 19.00 8.01
C ALA A 490 15.48 18.89 6.65
N PRO A 491 15.00 17.70 6.28
CA PRO A 491 14.08 17.54 5.15
C PRO A 491 12.70 18.12 5.47
N THR A 492 12.01 18.58 4.42
CA THR A 492 10.57 18.92 4.49
C THR A 492 9.77 17.87 3.74
N TYR A 493 8.78 17.31 4.43
CA TYR A 493 7.88 16.29 3.89
C TYR A 493 6.52 16.87 3.54
N LYS A 494 5.91 16.32 2.49
CA LYS A 494 4.50 16.52 2.16
C LYS A 494 3.81 15.17 2.10
N ALA A 495 2.62 15.10 2.70
CA ALA A 495 1.76 13.94 2.60
C ALA A 495 1.39 13.70 1.14
N ASP A 496 1.63 12.48 0.67
CA ASP A 496 1.04 11.98 -0.57
C ASP A 496 -0.25 11.24 -0.20
N GLU A 497 -1.39 11.86 -0.49
CA GLU A 497 -2.70 11.26 -0.20
C GLU A 497 -3.26 10.46 -1.39
N SER A 498 -2.54 10.35 -2.51
CA SER A 498 -3.04 9.70 -3.73
C SER A 498 -3.36 8.22 -3.54
N THR A 499 -2.69 7.58 -2.58
CA THR A 499 -2.81 6.15 -2.27
C THR A 499 -3.52 5.89 -0.93
N LYS A 500 -3.91 6.96 -0.23
CA LYS A 500 -4.47 6.90 1.13
C LYS A 500 -5.85 6.23 1.14
N PRO A 501 -6.10 5.24 2.02
CA PRO A 501 -7.43 4.71 2.22
C PRO A 501 -8.39 5.83 2.67
N ALA A 502 -9.59 5.89 2.07
CA ALA A 502 -10.56 6.95 2.35
C ALA A 502 -10.97 7.09 3.84
N ALA A 503 -10.84 6.01 4.62
CA ALA A 503 -11.15 6.01 6.05
C ALA A 503 -9.97 6.46 6.95
N SER A 504 -8.77 6.66 6.41
CA SER A 504 -7.59 7.01 7.18
C SER A 504 -7.43 8.53 7.35
N THR A 505 -7.15 8.96 8.58
CA THR A 505 -6.90 10.37 8.93
C THR A 505 -5.42 10.74 8.90
N THR A 506 -4.53 9.77 9.06
CA THR A 506 -3.07 9.92 8.92
C THR A 506 -2.57 8.89 7.92
N TRP A 507 -1.47 9.17 7.23
CA TRP A 507 -0.93 8.27 6.22
C TRP A 507 0.58 8.40 6.13
N GLY A 508 1.28 7.27 6.23
CA GLY A 508 2.74 7.21 6.18
C GLY A 508 3.31 7.20 4.76
N ASP A 509 2.59 7.78 3.80
CA ASP A 509 3.11 8.06 2.46
C ASP A 509 3.48 9.54 2.39
N GLN A 510 4.78 9.80 2.30
CA GLN A 510 5.34 11.14 2.37
C GLN A 510 6.41 11.29 1.31
N THR A 511 6.42 12.45 0.66
CA THR A 511 7.45 12.83 -0.30
C THR A 511 8.30 13.96 0.28
N ALA A 512 9.63 13.75 0.32
CA ALA A 512 10.57 14.82 0.61
C ALA A 512 10.56 15.84 -0.54
N THR A 513 10.33 17.12 -0.24
CA THR A 513 10.31 18.19 -1.26
C THR A 513 11.57 19.03 -1.27
N THR A 514 12.22 19.17 -0.12
CA THR A 514 13.44 19.95 0.05
C THR A 514 14.24 19.35 1.19
N GLU A 515 15.56 19.50 1.13
CA GLU A 515 16.47 19.23 2.24
C GLU A 515 17.18 20.53 2.56
N VAL A 516 17.19 20.90 3.84
CA VAL A 516 17.97 22.04 4.32
C VAL A 516 19.03 21.51 5.27
N VAL A 517 20.29 21.84 5.00
CA VAL A 517 21.40 21.57 5.91
C VAL A 517 21.83 22.89 6.54
N GLU A 518 21.62 23.09 7.82
CA GLU A 518 21.87 24.37 8.50
C GLU A 518 23.03 24.27 9.48
N GLU A 519 23.80 25.36 9.58
CA GLU A 519 24.75 25.53 10.68
C GLU A 519 23.95 25.77 11.96
N GLY A 520 24.26 25.00 12.99
CA GLY A 520 23.68 25.15 14.31
C GLY A 520 24.47 26.13 15.18
N THR A 521 24.60 25.79 16.45
CA THR A 521 25.29 26.61 17.46
C THR A 521 26.59 25.93 17.90
N GLY A 522 27.40 26.65 18.67
CA GLY A 522 28.58 26.08 19.34
C GLY A 522 29.91 26.53 18.75
N ASP A 523 29.95 27.04 17.51
CA ASP A 523 31.16 27.63 16.94
C ASP A 523 31.51 28.98 17.59
N THR A 524 32.04 28.91 18.82
CA THR A 524 32.46 30.09 19.60
C THR A 524 33.60 30.88 18.94
N GLY A 525 34.19 30.33 17.87
CA GLY A 525 35.28 30.92 17.13
C GLY A 525 34.90 31.44 15.73
N ASN A 526 33.68 31.34 15.24
CA ASN A 526 33.39 31.69 13.83
C ASN A 526 34.45 31.10 12.86
N MET A 527 34.86 29.86 13.14
CA MET A 527 35.80 29.06 12.35
C MET A 527 35.08 28.23 11.31
N VAL A 528 33.75 28.14 11.37
CA VAL A 528 32.88 27.36 10.51
C VAL A 528 32.04 28.32 9.67
N ALA A 529 31.80 27.94 8.42
CA ALA A 529 30.83 28.59 7.56
C ALA A 529 30.19 27.56 6.63
N LYS A 530 28.89 27.67 6.40
CA LYS A 530 28.22 26.89 5.35
C LYS A 530 28.73 27.30 3.96
N ASP A 531 29.08 26.33 3.12
CA ASP A 531 29.53 26.62 1.76
C ASP A 531 28.38 27.16 0.90
N GLY A 532 28.69 28.15 0.06
CA GLY A 532 27.70 28.82 -0.79
C GLY A 532 27.32 28.06 -2.06
N LYS A 533 28.03 26.97 -2.40
CA LYS A 533 27.85 26.23 -3.66
C LYS A 533 27.42 24.79 -3.42
N ILE A 534 28.09 24.09 -2.51
CA ILE A 534 27.81 22.73 -2.07
C ILE A 534 26.97 22.83 -0.79
N LEU A 535 25.65 22.73 -0.96
CA LEU A 535 24.69 23.09 0.09
C LEU A 535 24.69 22.17 1.33
N TYR A 536 25.37 21.03 1.25
CA TYR A 536 25.58 20.05 2.33
C TYR A 536 27.02 20.06 2.88
N GLN A 537 27.82 21.08 2.52
CA GLN A 537 29.21 21.24 2.97
C GLN A 537 29.35 22.38 3.98
N PHE A 538 30.21 22.14 4.99
CA PHE A 538 30.70 23.17 5.91
C PHE A 538 32.20 23.37 5.77
N ASP A 539 32.61 24.60 5.55
CA ASP A 539 34.01 25.01 5.54
C ASP A 539 34.48 25.23 6.97
N VAL A 540 35.55 24.55 7.37
CA VAL A 540 36.12 24.59 8.71
C VAL A 540 37.55 25.10 8.63
N ALA A 541 37.81 26.28 9.18
CA ALA A 541 39.10 26.95 9.15
C ALA A 541 39.95 26.63 10.39
N ASN A 542 41.29 26.52 10.24
CA ASN A 542 42.22 26.50 11.40
C ASN A 542 43.16 27.71 11.37
N ALA A 543 43.44 28.23 12.56
CA ALA A 543 44.39 29.30 12.81
C ALA A 543 45.82 28.74 12.92
N LYS A 544 46.75 29.38 12.22
CA LYS A 544 48.18 29.04 12.26
C LYS A 544 48.89 29.59 13.50
N ASN A 545 48.38 30.69 14.05
CA ASN A 545 48.95 31.39 15.20
C ASN A 545 47.87 32.10 16.02
N LEU A 546 48.20 32.50 17.25
CA LEU A 546 47.26 33.10 18.20
C LEU A 546 46.60 34.39 17.67
N THR A 547 47.25 35.12 16.75
CA THR A 547 46.70 36.34 16.15
C THR A 547 45.59 36.07 15.14
N GLN A 548 45.51 34.85 14.61
CA GLN A 548 44.41 34.42 13.74
C GLN A 548 43.23 33.84 14.50
N LEU A 549 43.36 33.68 15.83
CA LEU A 549 42.22 33.33 16.64
C LEU A 549 41.24 34.52 16.70
N PRO A 550 39.95 34.26 16.57
CA PRO A 550 38.91 35.25 16.80
C PRO A 550 39.04 35.84 18.21
N LEU A 551 38.94 37.15 18.31
CA LEU A 551 38.84 37.87 19.58
C LEU A 551 37.41 37.76 20.14
N THR A 552 36.95 36.53 20.39
CA THR A 552 35.70 36.25 21.11
C THR A 552 36.00 35.97 22.57
N GLY A 553 35.08 36.29 23.49
CA GLY A 553 35.35 36.33 24.93
C GLY A 553 35.95 35.03 25.52
N ALA A 554 35.55 33.86 25.02
CA ALA A 554 36.09 32.56 25.47
C ALA A 554 37.49 32.26 24.88
N THR A 555 37.67 32.49 23.57
CA THR A 555 38.92 32.23 22.85
C THR A 555 40.03 33.20 23.27
N GLY A 556 39.68 34.48 23.47
CA GLY A 556 40.58 35.50 23.99
C GLY A 556 41.10 35.19 25.39
N MET A 557 40.24 34.68 26.29
CA MET A 557 40.64 34.26 27.63
C MET A 557 41.64 33.09 27.60
N ARG A 558 41.47 32.11 26.70
CA ARG A 558 42.41 30.99 26.55
C ARG A 558 43.77 31.44 26.03
N ALA A 559 43.78 32.30 25.01
CA ALA A 559 45.01 32.88 24.49
C ALA A 559 45.76 33.69 25.58
N LEU A 560 45.04 34.51 26.35
CA LEU A 560 45.62 35.30 27.45
C LEU A 560 46.16 34.41 28.59
N THR A 561 45.46 33.33 28.94
CA THR A 561 45.93 32.39 29.98
C THR A 561 47.27 31.75 29.61
N ILE A 562 47.45 31.38 28.33
CA ILE A 562 48.70 30.79 27.84
C ILE A 562 49.82 31.82 27.81
N VAL A 563 49.54 33.03 27.33
CA VAL A 563 50.51 34.14 27.36
C VAL A 563 50.91 34.45 28.80
N ALA A 564 49.98 34.41 29.75
CA ALA A 564 50.26 34.60 31.17
C ALA A 564 51.16 33.49 31.75
N ILE A 565 50.90 32.21 31.42
CA ILE A 565 51.76 31.08 31.85
C ILE A 565 53.17 31.21 31.28
N VAL A 566 53.31 31.56 29.99
CA VAL A 566 54.61 31.80 29.36
C VAL A 566 55.32 32.99 29.99
N ALA A 567 54.61 34.08 30.27
CA ALA A 567 55.16 35.26 30.93
C ALA A 567 55.64 34.96 32.37
N ILE A 568 54.90 34.15 33.12
CA ILE A 568 55.30 33.68 34.45
C ILE A 568 56.56 32.80 34.34
N GLY A 569 56.61 31.88 33.38
CA GLY A 569 57.78 31.02 33.14
C GLY A 569 59.03 31.82 32.76
N VAL A 570 58.92 32.78 31.86
CA VAL A 570 60.00 33.69 31.47
C VAL A 570 60.42 34.57 32.65
N GLY A 571 59.46 35.10 33.41
CA GLY A 571 59.72 35.88 34.62
C GLY A 571 60.51 35.11 35.67
N LEU A 572 60.17 33.84 35.90
CA LEU A 572 60.91 32.94 36.80
C LEU A 572 62.33 32.66 36.27
N LEU A 573 62.50 32.44 34.96
CA LEU A 573 63.81 32.22 34.33
C LEU A 573 64.72 33.45 34.45
N LEU A 574 64.16 34.65 34.24
CA LEU A 574 64.87 35.92 34.42
C LEU A 574 65.25 36.16 35.88
N MET A 575 64.37 35.82 36.84
CA MET A 575 64.68 35.89 38.27
C MET A 575 65.82 34.95 38.68
N VAL A 576 65.83 33.72 38.18
CA VAL A 576 66.91 32.75 38.45
C VAL A 576 68.24 33.22 37.85
N ARG A 577 68.21 33.81 36.64
CA ARG A 577 69.40 34.38 36.00
C ARG A 577 69.91 35.62 36.74
N ALA A 578 69.03 36.49 37.22
CA ALA A 578 69.40 37.65 38.04
C ALA A 578 70.05 37.21 39.36
N ARG A 579 69.51 36.19 40.05
CA ARG A 579 70.13 35.64 41.27
C ARG A 579 71.51 35.02 41.03
N ARG A 580 71.73 34.37 39.88
CA ARG A 580 73.06 33.87 39.50
C ARG A 580 74.07 34.99 39.21
N LEU A 581 73.63 36.11 38.65
CA LEU A 581 74.51 37.26 38.38
C LEU A 581 74.88 38.02 39.67
N HIS A 582 73.97 38.08 40.64
CA HIS A 582 74.23 38.65 41.97
C HIS A 582 75.08 37.76 42.90
N ALA A 583 75.26 36.48 42.59
CA ALA A 583 76.11 35.56 43.35
C ALA A 583 77.58 35.52 42.85
N VAL A 584 77.93 36.35 41.86
CA VAL A 584 79.28 36.43 41.24
C VAL A 584 79.90 37.84 41.41
N GLN A 585 79.28 38.71 42.22
CA GLN A 585 79.92 39.91 42.79
C GLN A 585 80.16 39.67 44.27
#